data_AF-A0A820PAN0-F1
#
_entry.id   AF-A0A820PAN0-F1
#
_cell.length_a   1.000
_cell.length_b   1.000
_cell.length_c   1.000
_cell.angle_alpha   90.00
_cell.angle_beta   90.00
_cell.angle_gamma   90.00
#
_symmetry.space_group_name_H-M   'P 1'
#
loop_
_entity.id
_entity.type
_entity.pdbx_description
1 polymer ?
#
loop_
_entity_poly.entity_id
_entity_poly.type
_entity_poly.pdbx_seq_one_letter_code
_entity_poly.pdbx_strand_id
1 'polypeptide(L)' 'MPLYEQMHAYVRDRLCSMYKNRFNCSVPISAHILGNMWSQIWHDRFDDVIPYPDALLLNMRVWV' A
#
# COMPACT_ATOMS: atom_id res chain seq x y z
N MET A 1 -5.10 -6.09 -16.88
CA MET A 1 -6.27 -5.24 -16.55
C MET A 1 -5.72 -3.88 -16.16
N PRO A 2 -5.96 -2.81 -16.94
CA PRO A 2 -5.17 -1.57 -16.86
C PRO A 2 -5.15 -0.91 -15.48
N LEU A 3 -6.28 -0.92 -14.77
CA LEU A 3 -6.39 -0.31 -13.43
C LEU A 3 -5.54 -1.04 -12.39
N TYR A 4 -5.60 -2.38 -12.37
CA TYR A 4 -4.86 -3.19 -11.40
C TYR A 4 -3.35 -3.01 -11.57
N GLU A 5 -2.88 -2.95 -12.82
CA GLU A 5 -1.46 -2.75 -13.12
C GLU A 5 -0.95 -1.40 -12.62
N GLN A 6 -1.74 -0.34 -12.81
CA GLN A 6 -1.41 1.00 -12.29
C GLN A 6 -1.39 1.02 -10.76
N MET A 7 -2.42 0.46 -10.11
CA MET A 7 -2.49 0.37 -8.65
C MET A 7 -1.32 -0.44 -8.07
N HIS A 8 -1.04 -1.60 -8.67
CA HIS A 8 0.07 -2.46 -8.25
C HIS A 8 1.43 -1.78 -8.44
N ALA A 9 1.64 -1.07 -9.56
CA ALA A 9 2.86 -0.32 -9.80
C ALA A 9 3.05 0.81 -8.78
N TYR A 10 1.98 1.55 -8.46
CA TYR A 10 1.99 2.61 -7.45
C TYR A 10 2.34 2.08 -6.04
N VAL A 11 1.66 1.02 -5.59
CA VAL A 11 1.92 0.42 -4.27
C VAL A 11 3.35 -0.11 -4.19
N ARG A 12 3.85 -0.77 -5.24
CA ARG A 12 5.24 -1.24 -5.30
C ARG A 12 6.23 -0.09 -5.14
N ASP A 13 6.03 1.01 -5.85
CA ASP A 13 6.91 2.18 -5.81
C ASP A 13 6.98 2.82 -4.41
N ARG A 14 5.83 2.95 -3.75
CA ARG A 14 5.75 3.44 -2.37
C ARG A 14 6.47 2.53 -1.38
N LEU A 15 6.20 1.23 -1.42
CA LEU A 15 6.87 0.25 -0.55
C LEU A 15 8.38 0.22 -0.77
N CYS A 16 8.82 0.31 -2.03
CA CYS A 16 10.23 0.40 -2.39
C CYS A 16 10.93 1.65 -1.86
N SER A 17 10.24 2.78 -1.90
CA SER A 17 10.75 4.05 -1.40
C SER A 17 10.93 4.05 0.12
N MET A 18 10.06 3.35 0.87
CA MET A 18 10.13 3.29 2.33
C MET A 18 11.08 2.20 2.84
N TYR A 19 11.11 1.05 2.19
CA TYR A 19 11.88 -0.12 2.63
C TYR A 19 13.12 -0.34 1.76
N LYS A 20 13.88 0.74 1.52
CA LYS A 20 15.14 0.70 0.77
C LYS A 20 16.06 -0.37 1.34
N ASN A 21 16.60 -1.24 0.48
CA ASN A 21 17.48 -2.38 0.80
C ASN A 21 16.84 -3.57 1.54
N ARG A 22 15.55 -3.55 1.86
CA ARG A 22 14.85 -4.73 2.42
C ARG A 22 14.11 -5.54 1.37
N PHE A 23 13.83 -4.94 0.22
CA PHE A 23 13.13 -5.59 -0.88
C PHE A 23 13.83 -5.31 -2.21
N ASN A 24 13.74 -6.30 -3.10
CA ASN A 24 14.11 -6.09 -4.50
C ASN A 24 12.92 -5.45 -5.23
N CYS A 25 13.10 -4.24 -5.70
CA CYS A 25 12.06 -3.47 -6.41
C CYS A 25 11.83 -3.93 -7.85
N SER A 26 12.73 -4.75 -8.37
CA SER A 26 12.66 -5.32 -9.72
C SER A 26 11.81 -6.59 -9.79
N VAL A 27 11.35 -7.14 -8.66
CA VAL A 27 10.48 -8.32 -8.61
C VAL A 27 9.04 -7.93 -8.20
N PRO A 28 8.05 -8.82 -8.42
CA PRO A 28 6.69 -8.61 -7.94
C PRO A 28 6.64 -8.42 -6.41
N ILE A 29 5.63 -7.71 -5.93
CA ILE A 29 5.41 -7.49 -4.49
C ILE A 29 5.25 -8.85 -3.82
N SER A 30 6.01 -9.10 -2.76
CA SER A 30 5.95 -10.37 -2.05
C SER A 30 4.63 -10.49 -1.27
N ALA A 31 4.04 -11.69 -1.23
CA ALA A 31 2.76 -11.91 -0.57
C ALA A 31 2.79 -11.55 0.94
N HIS A 32 3.84 -11.99 1.64
CA HIS A 32 3.97 -11.83 3.08
C HIS A 32 4.08 -10.38 3.58
N ILE A 33 4.24 -9.39 2.68
CA ILE A 33 4.35 -7.97 3.06
C ILE A 33 3.06 -7.19 2.85
N LEU A 34 1.98 -7.83 2.41
CA LEU A 34 0.72 -7.16 2.07
C LEU A 34 -0.31 -7.17 3.21
N GLY A 35 0.13 -7.40 4.45
CA GLY A 35 -0.71 -7.32 5.65
C GLY A 35 -1.26 -8.68 6.09
N ASN A 36 -2.02 -9.36 5.22
CA ASN A 36 -2.58 -10.67 5.54
C ASN A 36 -1.83 -11.85 4.91
N MET A 37 -1.96 -13.03 5.51
CA MET A 37 -1.23 -14.26 5.15
C MET A 37 -1.44 -14.73 3.70
N TRP A 38 -2.54 -14.31 3.07
CA TRP A 38 -2.89 -14.65 1.69
C TRP A 38 -2.88 -13.43 0.74
N SER A 39 -2.48 -12.25 1.23
CA SER A 39 -2.40 -10.98 0.47
C SER A 39 -3.67 -10.56 -0.27
N GLN A 40 -4.83 -11.06 0.15
CA GLN A 40 -6.11 -10.77 -0.50
C GLN A 40 -6.57 -9.32 -0.30
N ILE A 41 -6.06 -8.68 0.75
CA ILE A 41 -6.52 -7.39 1.26
C ILE A 41 -5.29 -6.65 1.75
N TRP A 42 -5.08 -5.42 1.28
CA TRP A 42 -3.90 -4.62 1.60
C TRP A 42 -4.19 -3.48 2.58
N HIS A 43 -5.34 -3.54 3.28
CA HIS A 43 -5.80 -2.48 4.19
C HIS A 43 -4.81 -2.20 5.32
N ASP A 44 -4.10 -3.22 5.82
CA ASP A 44 -3.11 -3.05 6.88
C ASP A 44 -1.89 -2.22 6.44
N ARG A 45 -1.73 -2.01 5.13
CA ARG A 45 -0.66 -1.18 4.54
C ARG A 45 -1.21 0.11 3.94
N PHE A 46 -2.40 0.55 4.34
CA PHE A 46 -2.98 1.78 3.83
C PHE A 46 -2.14 3.01 4.19
N ASP A 47 -1.69 3.09 5.44
CA ASP A 47 -0.86 4.21 5.94
C ASP A 47 0.46 4.36 5.18
N ASP A 48 0.99 3.24 4.67
CA ASP A 48 2.22 3.16 3.89
C ASP A 48 2.08 3.74 2.47
N VAL A 49 0.86 3.76 1.92
CA VAL A 49 0.61 4.09 0.51
C VAL A 49 -0.29 5.30 0.31
N ILE A 50 -0.73 5.92 1.41
CA ILE A 50 -1.62 7.09 1.37
C ILE A 50 -0.95 8.23 0.57
N PRO A 51 -1.59 8.76 -0.49
CA PRO A 51 -0.97 9.80 -1.31
C PRO A 51 -0.75 11.12 -0.58
N TYR A 52 -1.67 11.47 0.32
CA TYR A 52 -1.72 12.72 1.06
C TYR A 52 -1.89 12.42 2.56
N PRO A 53 -0.80 12.10 3.29
CA PRO A 53 -0.88 11.70 4.71
C PRO A 53 -1.42 12.81 5.62
N ASP A 54 -1.16 14.07 5.29
CA ASP A 54 -1.57 15.23 6.08
C ASP A 54 -3.00 15.72 5.76
N ALA A 55 -3.65 15.13 4.75
CA ALA A 55 -5.02 15.48 4.41
C ALA A 55 -5.97 14.88 5.44
N LEU A 56 -6.93 15.69 5.91
CA LEU A 56 -7.94 15.22 6.84
C LEU A 56 -8.80 14.15 6.15
N LEU A 57 -8.64 12.89 6.54
CA LEU A 57 -9.58 11.85 6.16
C LEU A 57 -10.92 12.22 6.77
N LEU A 58 -11.94 12.39 5.92
CA LEU A 58 -13.30 12.68 6.38
C LEU A 58 -13.85 11.44 7.10
N ASN A 59 -13.59 11.37 8.40
CA ASN A 59 -14.06 10.28 9.23
C ASN A 59 -15.49 10.58 9.71
N MET A 60 -16.47 9.78 9.26
CA MET A 60 -17.85 9.85 9.75
C MET A 60 -18.02 9.40 11.23
N ARG A 61 -16.95 8.97 11.92
CA ARG A 61 -16.97 8.56 13.35
C ARG A 61 -16.62 9.65 14.37
N VAL A 62 -16.65 10.94 14.01
CA VAL A 62 -16.42 12.03 14.98
C VAL A 62 -17.72 12.47 15.70
N TRP A 63 -18.86 11.82 15.43
CA TRP A 63 -20.15 12.16 16.06
C TRP A 63 -21.01 10.95 16.41
N VAL A 64 -20.51 10.04 17.26
CA VAL A 64 -21.35 9.23 18.19
C VAL A 64 -20.56 9.05 19.49
#